data_AF-U7Q487-F1
#
_entry.id   AF-U7Q487-F1
#
_cell.length_a   1.000
_cell.length_b   1.000
_cell.length_c   1.000
_cell.angle_alpha   90.00
_cell.angle_beta   90.00
_cell.angle_gamma   90.00
#
_symmetry.space_group_name_H-M   'P 1'
#
loop_
_entity.id
_entity.type
_entity.pdbx_description
1 polymer ?
#
loop_
_entity_poly.entity_id
_entity_poly.type
_entity_poly.pdbx_seq_one_letter_code
_entity_poly.pdbx_strand_id
1 'polypeptide(L)'
;MPPPTKEELLDFSRFDANAILRGAQLTFVGAQRALQNPNLWTTQHYRQAAIAVACGIAIRILIEIPIVLLKISLWFLSFVVRLDVATWDDALYDGLRFLQEYVLQVPLFLMTLMRHITPAMDELFMQSLHWVDYTYAQKHARDEAAVTLVDPRHRYYENLRAYEPVSRNHRPTNTASSSSAAIESKLGMLSPGKRGVARFLWRFGRKAAISLAIFALSYVPIVGRFVLPATSFYTFRRAVGLGPAALIFGSGLFLPRRYLVVFLQTYYGQRSLMRELLGPYFSRVHFSANQKRNWFRSREGILFGFGAGFYVLLRVPLVGVLIYGVAEASTAYLVTKITDPPPGQDAVAAPSSKAAGAMVASFADSQQTWHNKKAFLELALDNLDALQQQRRAGATGAAAYSADPDRPIGGGGGSSSSHISSGPFNPAQPPQPEQQPVVASGAQVWNIDPDRPSVQQRSHAGGNSDEADPPPPYSI
;
A
#
# COMPACT_ATOMS: atom_id res chain seq x y z
N MET A 1 -19.59 -1.75 -29.57
CA MET A 1 -18.25 -2.23 -29.15
C MET A 1 -17.87 -3.34 -30.11
N PRO A 2 -16.70 -3.29 -30.75
CA PRO A 2 -16.18 -4.45 -31.46
C PRO A 2 -16.06 -5.64 -30.48
N PRO A 3 -16.23 -6.89 -30.95
CA PRO A 3 -15.99 -8.05 -30.11
C PRO A 3 -14.54 -8.02 -29.59
N PRO A 4 -14.31 -8.40 -28.33
CA PRO A 4 -12.97 -8.43 -27.75
C PRO A 4 -12.09 -9.39 -28.54
N THR A 5 -10.83 -9.03 -28.74
CA THR A 5 -9.88 -9.92 -29.42
C THR A 5 -9.60 -11.15 -28.54
N LYS A 6 -9.20 -12.27 -29.15
CA LYS A 6 -8.79 -13.47 -28.38
C LYS A 6 -7.66 -13.15 -27.39
N GLU A 7 -6.79 -12.21 -27.75
CA GLU A 7 -5.71 -11.71 -26.90
C GLU A 7 -6.24 -10.98 -25.65
N GLU A 8 -7.25 -10.12 -25.80
CA GLU A 8 -7.88 -9.43 -24.67
C GLU A 8 -8.63 -10.40 -23.72
N LEU A 9 -9.21 -11.47 -24.28
CA LEU A 9 -9.87 -12.52 -23.51
C LEU A 9 -8.87 -13.40 -22.75
N LEU A 10 -7.64 -13.54 -23.26
CA LEU A 10 -6.58 -14.35 -22.66
C LEU A 10 -5.54 -13.51 -21.88
N ASP A 11 -5.76 -12.21 -21.68
CA ASP A 11 -4.87 -11.34 -20.90
C ASP A 11 -4.99 -11.63 -19.39
N PHE A 12 -4.39 -12.74 -18.96
CA PHE A 12 -4.18 -13.09 -17.55
C PHE A 12 -2.92 -12.40 -16.95
N SER A 13 -2.19 -11.61 -17.75
CA SER A 13 -0.85 -11.12 -17.38
C SER A 13 -0.84 -10.22 -16.13
N ARG A 14 -1.97 -9.55 -15.84
CA ARG A 14 -2.14 -8.62 -14.73
C ARG A 14 -2.38 -9.31 -13.39
N PHE A 15 -2.95 -10.51 -13.43
CA PHE A 15 -3.38 -11.27 -12.25
C PHE A 15 -2.70 -12.65 -12.22
N ASP A 16 -1.37 -12.61 -12.30
CA ASP A 16 -0.51 -13.79 -12.24
C ASP A 16 -0.66 -14.50 -10.88
N ALA A 17 -1.09 -15.76 -10.90
CA ALA A 17 -1.28 -16.58 -9.70
C ALA A 17 0.00 -16.71 -8.87
N ASN A 18 1.17 -16.77 -9.53
CA ASN A 18 2.45 -16.83 -8.82
C ASN A 18 2.70 -15.52 -8.05
N ALA A 19 2.36 -14.37 -8.62
CA ALA A 19 2.45 -13.09 -7.94
C ALA A 19 1.55 -13.01 -6.70
N ILE A 20 0.34 -13.58 -6.77
CA ILE A 20 -0.60 -13.62 -5.64
C ILE A 20 -0.07 -14.50 -4.51
N LEU A 21 0.36 -15.73 -4.83
CA LEU A 21 0.94 -16.63 -3.85
C LEU A 21 2.17 -16.02 -3.20
N ARG A 22 3.04 -15.38 -4.01
CA ARG A 22 4.21 -14.66 -3.50
C ARG A 22 3.83 -13.50 -2.60
N GLY A 23 2.78 -12.74 -2.94
CA GLY A 23 2.23 -11.69 -2.10
C GLY A 23 1.77 -12.23 -0.74
N ALA A 24 1.05 -13.35 -0.73
CA ALA A 24 0.60 -13.99 0.50
C ALA A 24 1.78 -14.52 1.34
N GLN A 25 2.81 -15.09 0.72
CA GLN A 25 4.04 -15.48 1.41
C GLN A 25 4.73 -14.26 2.08
N LEU A 26 4.79 -13.13 1.37
CA LEU A 26 5.34 -11.88 1.91
C LEU A 26 4.51 -11.30 3.05
N THR A 27 3.22 -11.59 3.15
CA THR A 27 2.42 -11.25 4.33
C THR A 27 3.02 -11.91 5.57
N PHE A 28 3.29 -13.22 5.52
CA PHE A 28 3.84 -13.96 6.65
C PHE A 28 5.27 -13.53 6.97
N VAL A 29 6.16 -13.45 5.97
CA VAL A 29 7.55 -13.02 6.16
C VAL A 29 7.61 -11.58 6.67
N GLY A 30 6.81 -10.68 6.09
CA GLY A 30 6.72 -9.29 6.50
C GLY A 30 6.15 -9.15 7.91
N ALA A 31 5.16 -9.96 8.29
CA ALA A 31 4.59 -9.95 9.64
C ALA A 31 5.59 -10.45 10.67
N GLN A 32 6.28 -11.56 10.39
CA GLN A 32 7.33 -12.08 11.26
C GLN A 32 8.45 -11.05 11.46
N ARG A 33 8.89 -10.41 10.37
CA ARG A 33 9.91 -9.34 10.41
C ARG A 33 9.43 -8.11 11.19
N ALA A 34 8.18 -7.70 11.00
CA ALA A 34 7.60 -6.61 11.77
C ALA A 34 7.60 -6.94 13.27
N LEU A 35 7.14 -8.14 13.67
CA LEU A 35 7.10 -8.55 15.08
C LEU A 35 8.48 -8.59 15.76
N GLN A 36 9.55 -8.84 14.99
CA GLN A 36 10.93 -8.81 15.46
C GLN A 36 11.50 -7.39 15.65
N ASN A 37 10.82 -6.35 15.17
CA ASN A 37 11.27 -4.98 15.34
C ASN A 37 10.93 -4.47 16.76
N PRO A 38 11.94 -4.25 17.63
CA PRO A 38 11.69 -3.81 19.00
C PRO A 38 11.03 -2.41 19.05
N ASN A 39 11.24 -1.57 18.03
CA ASN A 39 10.71 -0.21 18.00
C ASN A 39 9.18 -0.15 17.78
N LEU A 40 8.55 -1.24 17.34
CA LEU A 40 7.08 -1.28 17.25
C LEU A 40 6.40 -1.32 18.63
N TRP A 41 7.14 -1.73 19.66
CA TRP A 41 6.61 -1.96 21.01
C TRP A 41 6.90 -0.80 21.99
N THR A 42 7.16 0.40 21.47
CA THR A 42 7.36 1.58 22.31
C THR A 42 6.06 2.01 23.00
N THR A 43 6.18 2.64 24.17
CA THR A 43 5.04 3.06 25.00
C THR A 43 4.10 4.02 24.26
N GLN A 44 4.63 4.86 23.36
CA GLN A 44 3.83 5.79 22.56
C GLN A 44 2.90 5.06 21.59
N HIS A 45 3.43 4.08 20.85
CA HIS A 45 2.64 3.29 19.90
C HIS A 45 1.64 2.39 20.61
N TYR A 46 2.00 1.82 21.76
CA TYR A 46 1.06 1.05 22.58
C TYR A 46 -0.09 1.90 23.10
N ARG A 47 0.18 3.12 23.60
CA ARG A 47 -0.87 4.05 24.05
C ARG A 47 -1.82 4.43 22.92
N GLN A 48 -1.28 4.72 21.74
CA GLN A 48 -2.08 5.03 20.55
C GLN A 48 -2.87 3.82 20.07
N ALA A 49 -2.29 2.62 20.12
CA ALA A 49 -2.98 1.37 19.82
C ALA A 49 -4.10 1.10 20.81
N ALA A 50 -3.89 1.32 22.11
CA ALA A 50 -4.92 1.17 23.14
C ALA A 50 -6.09 2.14 22.94
N ILE A 51 -5.81 3.42 22.66
CA ILE A 51 -6.84 4.41 22.31
C ILE A 51 -7.59 3.97 21.05
N ALA A 52 -6.87 3.50 20.03
CA ALA A 52 -7.46 3.00 18.80
C ALA A 52 -8.33 1.75 19.01
N VAL A 53 -7.94 0.83 19.90
CA VAL A 53 -8.75 -0.33 20.29
C VAL A 53 -10.00 0.15 21.03
N ALA A 54 -9.87 1.07 21.98
CA ALA A 54 -11.01 1.63 22.71
C ALA A 54 -11.99 2.35 21.77
N CYS A 55 -11.50 3.19 20.85
CA CYS A 55 -12.32 3.82 19.81
C CYS A 55 -12.97 2.79 18.89
N GLY A 56 -12.23 1.76 18.46
CA GLY A 56 -12.77 0.67 17.64
C GLY A 56 -13.90 -0.09 18.32
N ILE A 57 -13.74 -0.40 19.62
CA ILE A 57 -14.79 -1.01 20.45
C ILE A 57 -15.98 -0.08 20.58
N ALA A 58 -15.75 1.20 20.92
CA ALA A 58 -16.83 2.17 21.08
C ALA A 58 -17.64 2.35 19.79
N ILE A 59 -16.98 2.44 18.63
CA ILE A 59 -17.69 2.56 17.35
C ILE A 59 -18.39 1.25 16.99
N ARG A 60 -17.78 0.09 17.27
CA ARG A 60 -18.45 -1.20 17.07
C ARG A 60 -19.73 -1.29 17.89
N ILE A 61 -19.68 -0.92 19.17
CA ILE A 61 -20.85 -0.85 20.05
C ILE A 61 -21.88 0.11 19.44
N LEU A 62 -21.48 1.32 19.04
CA LEU A 62 -22.38 2.32 18.45
C LEU A 62 -23.11 1.81 17.20
N ILE A 63 -22.44 1.02 16.36
CA ILE A 63 -23.02 0.42 15.15
C ILE A 63 -23.88 -0.80 15.47
N GLU A 64 -23.56 -1.54 16.53
CA GLU A 64 -24.38 -2.65 17.02
C GLU A 64 -25.64 -2.17 17.76
N ILE A 65 -25.65 -0.95 18.33
CA ILE A 65 -26.81 -0.40 19.06
C ILE A 65 -28.11 -0.48 18.25
N PRO A 66 -28.21 -0.02 16.99
CA PRO A 66 -29.44 -0.16 16.21
C PRO A 66 -29.91 -1.61 16.04
N ILE A 67 -28.98 -2.56 15.89
CA ILE A 67 -29.29 -3.99 15.73
C ILE A 67 -29.77 -4.56 17.07
N VAL A 68 -29.10 -4.21 18.17
CA VAL A 68 -29.50 -4.60 19.52
C VAL A 68 -30.84 -3.99 19.89
N LEU A 69 -31.09 -2.72 19.57
CA LEU A 69 -32.38 -2.05 19.78
C LEU A 69 -33.49 -2.72 18.98
N LEU A 70 -33.22 -3.11 17.72
CA LEU A 70 -34.17 -3.87 16.93
C LEU A 70 -34.45 -5.23 17.56
N LYS A 71 -33.43 -5.93 18.05
CA LYS A 71 -33.57 -7.20 18.77
C LYS A 71 -34.42 -7.05 20.03
N ILE A 72 -34.14 -6.02 20.83
CA ILE A 72 -34.92 -5.68 22.03
C ILE A 72 -36.37 -5.35 21.64
N SER A 73 -36.57 -4.61 20.55
CA SER A 73 -37.92 -4.24 20.06
C SER A 73 -38.70 -5.48 19.60
N LEU A 74 -38.06 -6.39 18.87
CA LEU A 74 -38.67 -7.66 18.45
C LEU A 74 -38.94 -8.58 19.65
N TRP A 75 -38.06 -8.59 20.65
CA TRP A 75 -38.26 -9.30 21.91
C TRP A 75 -39.42 -8.71 22.73
N PHE A 76 -39.58 -7.38 22.76
CA PHE A 76 -40.77 -6.78 23.35
C PHE A 76 -42.05 -7.13 22.57
N LEU A 77 -41.95 -7.18 21.24
CA LEU A 77 -43.07 -7.57 20.38
C LEU A 77 -43.45 -9.05 20.58
N SER A 78 -42.51 -9.93 20.94
CA SER A 78 -42.79 -11.35 21.20
C SER A 78 -43.68 -11.59 22.42
N PHE A 79 -43.79 -10.62 23.33
CA PHE A 79 -44.77 -10.70 24.43
C PHE A 79 -46.21 -10.45 23.97
N VAL A 80 -46.40 -9.72 22.85
CA VAL A 80 -47.73 -9.35 22.34
C VAL A 80 -48.14 -10.23 21.16
N VAL A 81 -47.17 -10.65 20.35
CA VAL A 81 -47.35 -11.45 19.14
C VAL A 81 -46.57 -12.75 19.33
N ARG A 82 -47.20 -13.92 19.11
CA ARG A 82 -46.51 -15.22 19.14
C ARG A 82 -45.51 -15.30 17.99
N LEU A 83 -44.29 -14.82 18.23
CA LEU A 83 -43.16 -14.83 17.30
C LEU A 83 -42.40 -16.18 17.32
N ASP A 84 -42.84 -17.14 18.13
CA ASP A 84 -42.21 -18.45 18.32
C ASP A 84 -42.21 -19.34 17.05
N VAL A 85 -43.02 -18.98 16.04
CA VAL A 85 -43.13 -19.70 14.75
C VAL A 85 -42.27 -19.03 13.66
N ALA A 86 -41.55 -17.97 14.01
CA ALA A 86 -41.30 -16.89 13.08
C ALA A 86 -39.79 -16.73 12.82
N THR A 87 -39.24 -17.62 11.99
CA THR A 87 -37.81 -17.73 11.59
C THR A 87 -37.23 -16.52 10.84
N TRP A 88 -38.01 -15.44 10.70
CA TRP A 88 -37.59 -14.22 10.04
C TRP A 88 -36.66 -13.36 10.89
N ASP A 89 -36.58 -13.59 12.21
CA ASP A 89 -35.67 -12.89 13.12
C ASP A 89 -34.21 -13.25 12.85
N ASP A 90 -33.90 -14.55 12.73
CA ASP A 90 -32.57 -15.05 12.36
C ASP A 90 -32.16 -14.57 10.97
N ALA A 91 -33.07 -14.66 9.99
CA ALA A 91 -32.82 -14.20 8.62
C ALA A 91 -32.58 -12.68 8.54
N LEU A 92 -33.31 -11.90 9.35
CA LEU A 92 -33.14 -10.45 9.42
C LEU A 92 -31.84 -10.08 10.15
N TYR A 93 -31.49 -10.77 11.23
CA TYR A 93 -30.24 -10.59 11.94
C TYR A 93 -29.04 -10.92 11.05
N ASP A 94 -29.05 -12.07 10.37
CA ASP A 94 -28.02 -12.47 9.42
C ASP A 94 -27.94 -11.50 8.24
N GLY A 95 -29.08 -11.01 7.76
CA GLY A 95 -29.18 -10.00 6.70
C GLY A 95 -28.56 -8.66 7.12
N LEU A 96 -28.87 -8.17 8.33
CA LEU A 96 -28.30 -6.93 8.87
C LEU A 96 -26.82 -7.05 9.14
N ARG A 97 -26.39 -8.18 9.72
CA ARG A 97 -24.97 -8.47 9.94
C ARG A 97 -24.22 -8.57 8.63
N PHE A 98 -24.80 -9.23 7.62
CA PHE A 98 -24.26 -9.27 6.27
C PHE A 98 -24.18 -7.87 5.65
N LEU A 99 -25.21 -7.05 5.82
CA LEU A 99 -25.24 -5.68 5.33
C LEU A 99 -24.14 -4.83 6.00
N GLN A 100 -24.00 -4.90 7.31
CA GLN A 100 -22.98 -4.20 8.09
C GLN A 100 -21.56 -4.64 7.71
N GLU A 101 -21.31 -5.95 7.70
CA GLU A 101 -19.99 -6.52 7.46
C GLU A 101 -19.59 -6.40 5.99
N TYR A 102 -20.48 -6.75 5.06
CA TYR A 102 -20.14 -6.92 3.63
C TYR A 102 -20.56 -5.76 2.74
N VAL A 103 -21.73 -5.15 2.96
CA VAL A 103 -22.27 -4.09 2.08
C VAL A 103 -21.82 -2.70 2.50
N LEU A 104 -21.86 -2.40 3.80
CA LEU A 104 -21.40 -1.13 4.36
C LEU A 104 -19.88 -1.13 4.58
N GLN A 105 -19.22 -2.29 4.66
CA GLN A 105 -17.75 -2.37 4.88
C GLN A 105 -17.31 -1.61 6.14
N VAL A 106 -18.10 -1.70 7.20
CA VAL A 106 -17.86 -0.98 8.46
C VAL A 106 -16.42 -1.16 8.98
N PRO A 107 -15.83 -2.37 9.03
CA PRO A 107 -14.47 -2.53 9.54
C PRO A 107 -13.40 -1.71 8.78
N LEU A 108 -13.48 -1.69 7.44
CA LEU A 108 -12.55 -0.92 6.61
C LEU A 108 -12.76 0.58 6.76
N PHE A 109 -14.02 1.00 6.90
CA PHE A 109 -14.35 2.38 7.21
C PHE A 109 -13.71 2.83 8.51
N LEU A 110 -13.82 2.02 9.57
CA LEU A 110 -13.19 2.30 10.86
C LEU A 110 -11.68 2.37 10.73
N MET A 111 -11.04 1.42 10.03
CA MET A 111 -9.59 1.45 9.80
C MET A 111 -9.15 2.73 9.08
N THR A 112 -9.87 3.13 8.04
CA THR A 112 -9.54 4.34 7.28
C THR A 112 -9.81 5.60 8.11
N LEU A 113 -10.87 5.61 8.91
CA LEU A 113 -11.19 6.70 9.84
C LEU A 113 -10.10 6.86 10.91
N MET A 114 -9.60 5.74 11.46
CA MET A 114 -8.53 5.75 12.46
C MET A 114 -7.25 6.42 11.95
N ARG A 115 -6.90 6.26 10.67
CA ARG A 115 -5.75 6.96 10.06
C ARG A 115 -5.91 8.49 10.04
N HIS A 116 -7.15 8.99 10.05
CA HIS A 116 -7.39 10.43 10.15
C HIS A 116 -7.29 10.92 11.61
N ILE A 117 -7.42 10.02 12.57
CA ILE A 117 -7.39 10.34 14.01
C ILE A 117 -5.95 10.23 14.56
N THR A 118 -5.17 9.26 14.10
CA THR A 118 -3.84 8.96 14.68
C THR A 118 -2.73 9.08 13.62
N PRO A 119 -1.85 10.10 13.66
CA PRO A 119 -0.72 10.27 12.73
C PRO A 119 0.39 9.22 12.87
N ALA A 120 0.30 8.34 13.86
CA ALA A 120 1.29 7.31 14.20
C ALA A 120 1.70 6.37 13.07
N MET A 121 0.83 6.18 12.07
CA MET A 121 1.07 5.17 11.03
C MET A 121 2.26 5.54 10.14
N ASP A 122 2.45 6.84 9.88
CA ASP A 122 3.59 7.32 9.08
C ASP A 122 4.93 7.08 9.80
N GLU A 123 4.93 7.31 11.12
CA GLU A 123 6.09 7.05 11.97
C GLU A 123 6.41 5.56 12.07
N LEU A 124 5.40 4.70 12.26
CA LEU A 124 5.58 3.24 12.27
C LEU A 124 6.15 2.71 10.95
N PHE A 125 5.65 3.22 9.82
CA PHE A 125 6.18 2.88 8.50
C PHE A 125 7.66 3.27 8.39
N MET A 126 8.02 4.50 8.76
CA MET A 126 9.41 4.96 8.68
C MET A 126 10.33 4.22 9.66
N GLN A 127 9.88 3.93 10.88
CA GLN A 127 10.66 3.18 11.87
C GLN A 127 10.88 1.72 11.46
N SER A 128 9.87 1.09 10.85
CA SER A 128 10.01 -0.26 10.31
C SER A 128 10.94 -0.31 9.10
N LEU A 129 10.88 0.70 8.23
CA LEU A 129 11.82 0.85 7.13
C LEU A 129 13.27 1.00 7.60
N HIS A 130 13.50 1.82 8.64
CA HIS A 130 14.81 1.95 9.29
C HIS A 130 15.32 0.62 9.84
N TRP A 131 14.46 -0.16 10.50
CA TRP A 131 14.82 -1.47 11.02
C TRP A 131 15.12 -2.48 9.90
N VAL A 132 14.39 -2.42 8.77
CA VAL A 132 14.68 -3.24 7.58
C VAL A 132 16.06 -2.89 7.02
N ASP A 133 16.38 -1.60 6.86
CA ASP A 133 17.71 -1.18 6.39
C ASP A 133 18.83 -1.61 7.35
N TYR A 134 18.62 -1.44 8.66
CA TYR A 134 19.56 -1.84 9.69
C TYR A 134 19.82 -3.36 9.69
N THR A 135 18.76 -4.17 9.70
CA THR A 135 18.89 -5.64 9.69
C THR A 135 19.48 -6.15 8.37
N TYR A 136 19.19 -5.47 7.27
CA TYR A 136 19.82 -5.75 5.98
C TYR A 136 21.33 -5.48 6.03
N ALA A 137 21.74 -4.31 6.53
CA ALA A 137 23.14 -3.96 6.71
C ALA A 137 23.87 -4.94 7.64
N GLN A 138 23.23 -5.33 8.75
CA GLN A 138 23.79 -6.31 9.69
C GLN A 138 23.95 -7.70 9.06
N LYS A 139 22.96 -8.19 8.30
CA LYS A 139 23.01 -9.50 7.64
C LYS A 139 24.16 -9.59 6.63
N HIS A 140 24.48 -8.47 5.97
CA HIS A 140 25.54 -8.39 4.98
C HIS A 140 26.85 -7.77 5.51
N ALA A 141 26.96 -7.47 6.81
CA ALA A 141 28.18 -6.89 7.38
C ALA A 141 29.39 -7.84 7.31
N ARG A 142 29.17 -9.15 7.16
CA ARG A 142 30.25 -10.16 7.03
C ARG A 142 30.70 -10.39 5.59
N ASP A 143 29.93 -9.91 4.62
CA ASP A 143 30.35 -9.91 3.23
C ASP A 143 31.25 -8.68 3.07
N GLU A 144 32.58 -8.83 3.10
CA GLU A 144 33.52 -7.68 3.01
C GLU A 144 33.28 -6.82 1.76
N ALA A 145 32.80 -7.44 0.67
CA ALA A 145 32.31 -6.73 -0.51
C ALA A 145 31.11 -5.82 -0.19
N ALA A 146 30.20 -6.25 0.68
CA ALA A 146 29.01 -5.50 1.06
C ALA A 146 29.31 -4.35 2.02
N VAL A 147 30.37 -4.39 2.85
CA VAL A 147 30.70 -3.32 3.80
C VAL A 147 31.18 -2.04 3.09
N THR A 148 31.93 -2.17 1.98
CA THR A 148 32.25 -1.06 1.08
C THR A 148 31.12 -0.73 0.08
N LEU A 149 30.11 -1.61 -0.04
CA LEU A 149 28.95 -1.47 -0.94
C LEU A 149 27.62 -1.16 -0.22
N VAL A 150 27.62 -0.85 1.08
CA VAL A 150 26.50 -0.14 1.71
C VAL A 150 26.61 1.33 1.31
N ASP A 151 26.57 1.56 -0.01
CA ASP A 151 26.46 2.89 -0.58
C ASP A 151 25.19 3.53 0.03
N PRO A 152 25.29 4.69 0.71
CA PRO A 152 24.14 5.39 1.31
C PRO A 152 22.96 5.50 0.36
N ARG A 153 23.25 5.53 -0.95
CA ARG A 153 22.30 5.55 -2.07
C ARG A 153 21.28 4.41 -2.09
N HIS A 154 21.44 3.33 -1.32
CA HIS A 154 20.50 2.20 -1.31
C HIS A 154 19.71 2.03 0.00
N ARG A 155 19.91 2.91 0.99
CA ARG A 155 19.13 2.89 2.23
C ARG A 155 17.77 3.53 1.98
N TYR A 156 16.71 2.72 2.06
CA TYR A 156 15.36 3.19 1.80
C TYR A 156 14.94 4.29 2.77
N TYR A 157 15.24 4.13 4.05
CA TYR A 157 14.86 5.05 5.11
C TYR A 157 15.52 6.41 4.95
N GLU A 158 16.84 6.44 4.77
CA GLU A 158 17.60 7.68 4.62
C GLU A 158 17.19 8.43 3.36
N ASN A 159 17.00 7.71 2.26
CA ASN A 159 16.57 8.29 1.01
C ASN A 159 15.14 8.81 1.11
N LEU A 160 14.19 8.06 1.67
CA LEU A 160 12.80 8.52 1.82
C LEU A 160 12.66 9.68 2.82
N ARG A 161 13.50 9.74 3.86
CA ARG A 161 13.51 10.85 4.83
C ARG A 161 13.91 12.18 4.18
N ALA A 162 14.69 12.14 3.09
CA ALA A 162 15.08 13.32 2.33
C ALA A 162 13.89 14.02 1.62
N TYR A 163 12.80 13.28 1.39
CA TYR A 163 11.61 13.81 0.73
C TYR A 163 10.71 14.43 1.79
N GLU A 164 10.38 15.71 1.61
CA GLU A 164 9.37 16.36 2.44
C GLU A 164 8.01 15.67 2.19
N PRO A 165 7.31 15.21 3.23
CA PRO A 165 6.00 14.61 3.04
C PRO A 165 5.05 15.68 2.51
N VAL A 166 4.38 15.41 1.38
CA VAL A 166 3.35 16.33 0.88
C VAL A 166 2.28 16.48 1.95
N SER A 167 2.23 17.65 2.58
CA SER A 167 1.16 18.00 3.51
C SER A 167 -0.17 17.78 2.80
N ARG A 168 -1.04 16.91 3.36
CA ARG A 168 -2.36 16.54 2.79
C ARG A 168 -3.24 17.75 2.43
N ASN A 169 -2.86 18.94 2.88
CA ASN A 169 -3.53 20.21 2.60
C ASN A 169 -3.20 20.79 1.20
N HIS A 170 -2.22 20.28 0.47
CA HIS A 170 -1.92 20.69 -0.91
C HIS A 170 -2.39 19.63 -1.92
N ARG A 171 -3.69 19.56 -2.12
CA ARG A 171 -4.26 18.92 -3.32
C ARG A 171 -5.06 19.99 -4.08
N PRO A 172 -4.66 20.38 -5.30
CA PRO A 172 -5.49 21.26 -6.12
C PRO A 172 -6.84 20.59 -6.35
N THR A 173 -7.89 21.30 -5.94
CA THR A 173 -9.30 20.88 -5.96
C THR A 173 -9.88 20.98 -7.37
N ASN A 174 -9.31 20.28 -8.35
CA ASN A 174 -9.76 20.39 -9.75
C ASN A 174 -10.72 19.27 -10.18
N THR A 175 -11.38 18.60 -9.24
CA THR A 175 -12.42 17.59 -9.53
C THR A 175 -13.62 17.72 -8.60
N ALA A 176 -14.12 18.95 -8.42
CA ALA A 176 -15.43 19.16 -7.85
C ALA A 176 -16.47 18.98 -8.96
N SER A 177 -17.09 17.79 -9.03
CA SER A 177 -18.37 17.65 -9.72
C SER A 177 -19.35 18.65 -9.11
N SER A 178 -20.20 19.32 -9.88
CA SER A 178 -21.11 20.38 -9.43
C SER A 178 -21.87 20.07 -8.11
N SER A 179 -22.23 18.81 -7.88
CA SER A 179 -22.86 18.33 -6.64
C SER A 179 -21.96 18.37 -5.38
N SER A 180 -20.64 18.34 -5.55
CA SER A 180 -19.68 18.40 -4.45
C SER A 180 -19.34 19.83 -4.01
N ALA A 181 -19.49 20.82 -4.89
CA ALA A 181 -19.19 22.23 -4.58
C ALA A 181 -20.15 22.82 -3.51
N ALA A 182 -21.44 22.50 -3.59
CA ALA A 182 -22.44 22.96 -2.62
C ALA A 182 -22.24 22.36 -1.21
N ILE A 183 -21.59 21.19 -1.13
CA ILE A 183 -21.27 20.53 0.14
C ILE A 183 -19.93 21.05 0.67
N GLU A 184 -18.97 21.32 -0.22
CA GLU A 184 -17.69 21.93 0.14
C GLU A 184 -17.84 23.30 0.79
N SER A 185 -18.82 24.12 0.37
CA SER A 185 -19.12 25.39 1.03
C SER A 185 -19.56 25.22 2.49
N LYS A 186 -20.43 24.23 2.77
CA LYS A 186 -20.85 23.89 4.15
C LYS A 186 -19.72 23.29 4.97
N LEU A 187 -18.88 22.46 4.35
CA LEU A 187 -17.69 21.91 5.00
C LEU A 187 -16.62 22.97 5.29
N GLY A 188 -16.61 24.09 4.56
CA GLY A 188 -15.67 25.20 4.77
C GLY A 188 -15.72 25.79 6.18
N MET A 189 -16.86 25.69 6.87
CA MET A 189 -17.07 26.18 8.24
C MET A 189 -16.40 25.29 9.31
N LEU A 190 -15.95 24.09 8.96
CA LEU A 190 -15.31 23.16 9.90
C LEU A 190 -13.80 23.45 10.02
N SER A 191 -13.23 23.16 11.19
CA SER A 191 -11.77 23.24 11.39
C SER A 191 -11.02 22.31 10.41
N PRO A 192 -9.76 22.60 10.03
CA PRO A 192 -9.05 21.87 8.98
C PRO A 192 -9.05 20.34 9.15
N GLY A 193 -8.87 19.85 10.40
CA GLY A 193 -8.95 18.42 10.71
C GLY A 193 -10.36 17.84 10.52
N LYS A 194 -11.40 18.58 10.95
CA LYS A 194 -12.81 18.17 10.79
C LYS A 194 -13.23 18.13 9.32
N ARG A 195 -12.67 18.99 8.45
CA ARG A 195 -12.92 18.96 6.99
C ARG A 195 -12.48 17.65 6.37
N GLY A 196 -11.31 17.13 6.75
CA GLY A 196 -10.78 15.87 6.26
C GLY A 196 -11.69 14.69 6.60
N VAL A 197 -12.09 14.61 7.88
CA VAL A 197 -13.01 13.58 8.37
C VAL A 197 -14.37 13.69 7.68
N ALA A 198 -14.98 14.86 7.62
CA ALA A 198 -16.30 15.02 7.04
C ALA A 198 -16.32 14.77 5.51
N ARG A 199 -15.25 15.14 4.79
CA ARG A 199 -15.07 14.77 3.37
C ARG A 199 -14.94 13.25 3.19
N PHE A 200 -14.24 12.58 4.09
CA PHE A 200 -14.16 11.12 4.11
C PHE A 200 -15.54 10.48 4.37
N LEU A 201 -16.26 10.94 5.41
CA LEU A 201 -17.61 10.49 5.75
C LEU A 201 -18.59 10.65 4.58
N TRP A 202 -18.58 11.79 3.89
CA TRP A 202 -19.43 12.03 2.72
C TRP A 202 -19.13 11.05 1.57
N ARG A 203 -17.84 10.85 1.25
CA ARG A 203 -17.43 9.90 0.21
C ARG A 203 -17.83 8.47 0.55
N PHE A 204 -17.71 8.10 1.82
CA PHE A 204 -18.12 6.80 2.31
C PHE A 204 -19.64 6.65 2.26
N GLY A 205 -20.40 7.63 2.74
CA GLY A 205 -21.86 7.65 2.70
C GLY A 205 -22.41 7.54 1.28
N ARG A 206 -21.82 8.26 0.31
CA ARG A 206 -22.19 8.13 -1.11
C ARG A 206 -21.96 6.72 -1.64
N LYS A 207 -20.83 6.09 -1.29
CA LYS A 207 -20.54 4.71 -1.69
C LYS A 207 -21.48 3.71 -1.03
N ALA A 208 -21.79 3.89 0.25
CA ALA A 208 -22.73 3.07 1.00
C ALA A 208 -24.16 3.18 0.42
N ALA A 209 -24.58 4.38 0.00
CA ALA A 209 -25.88 4.57 -0.65
C ALA A 209 -25.93 3.85 -2.01
N ILE A 210 -24.87 3.93 -2.82
CA ILE A 210 -24.79 3.20 -4.10
C ILE A 210 -24.77 1.68 -3.85
N SER A 211 -23.99 1.20 -2.88
CA SER A 211 -23.96 -0.23 -2.56
C SER A 211 -25.30 -0.73 -2.05
N LEU A 212 -26.00 0.05 -1.23
CA LEU A 212 -27.36 -0.24 -0.77
C LEU A 212 -28.38 -0.24 -1.92
N ALA A 213 -28.27 0.70 -2.87
CA ALA A 213 -29.13 0.74 -4.05
C ALA A 213 -28.93 -0.48 -4.96
N ILE A 214 -27.67 -0.87 -5.21
CA ILE A 214 -27.34 -2.09 -5.96
C ILE A 214 -27.87 -3.33 -5.24
N PHE A 215 -27.71 -3.38 -3.90
CA PHE A 215 -28.22 -4.46 -3.08
C PHE A 215 -29.75 -4.54 -3.13
N ALA A 216 -30.46 -3.42 -3.00
CA ALA A 216 -31.92 -3.35 -3.13
C ALA A 216 -32.38 -3.78 -4.54
N LEU A 217 -31.70 -3.32 -5.59
CA LEU A 217 -32.01 -3.71 -6.97
C LEU A 217 -31.79 -5.21 -7.22
N SER A 218 -30.91 -5.86 -6.44
CA SER A 218 -30.72 -7.31 -6.50
C SER A 218 -31.92 -8.13 -6.01
N TYR A 219 -32.87 -7.52 -5.29
CA TYR A 219 -34.12 -8.16 -4.87
C TYR A 219 -35.24 -8.05 -5.92
N VAL A 220 -35.05 -7.29 -6.99
CA VAL A 220 -36.04 -7.19 -8.06
C VAL A 220 -36.22 -8.58 -8.72
N PRO A 221 -37.45 -9.09 -8.84
CA PRO A 221 -37.69 -10.38 -9.49
C PRO A 221 -37.18 -10.34 -10.93
N ILE A 222 -36.67 -11.48 -11.44
CA ILE A 222 -36.10 -11.67 -12.78
C ILE A 222 -34.75 -10.96 -12.98
N VAL A 223 -34.68 -9.64 -12.80
CA VAL A 223 -33.47 -8.83 -13.06
C VAL A 223 -32.44 -8.96 -11.94
N GLY A 224 -32.88 -9.11 -10.70
CA GLY A 224 -32.04 -9.04 -9.50
C GLY A 224 -30.92 -10.08 -9.44
N ARG A 225 -31.10 -11.26 -10.07
CA ARG A 225 -30.05 -12.28 -10.21
C ARG A 225 -28.86 -11.77 -11.05
N PHE A 226 -29.09 -10.87 -12.00
CA PHE A 226 -28.07 -10.35 -12.90
C PHE A 226 -27.43 -9.05 -12.40
N VAL A 227 -28.11 -8.30 -11.53
CA VAL A 227 -27.62 -7.00 -11.03
C VAL A 227 -26.24 -7.13 -10.40
N LEU A 228 -26.06 -8.06 -9.47
CA LEU A 228 -24.78 -8.24 -8.77
C LEU A 228 -23.68 -8.73 -9.71
N PRO A 229 -23.83 -9.83 -10.49
CA PRO A 229 -22.82 -10.24 -11.46
C PRO A 229 -22.49 -9.17 -12.50
N ALA A 230 -23.49 -8.48 -13.06
CA ALA A 230 -23.28 -7.47 -14.10
C ALA A 230 -22.55 -6.23 -13.56
N THR A 231 -22.98 -5.73 -12.40
CA THR A 231 -22.33 -4.59 -11.75
C THR A 231 -20.90 -4.94 -11.36
N SER A 232 -20.70 -6.12 -10.77
CA SER A 232 -19.39 -6.59 -10.35
C SER A 232 -18.46 -6.82 -11.55
N PHE A 233 -18.97 -7.39 -12.64
CA PHE A 233 -18.24 -7.52 -13.89
C PHE A 233 -17.81 -6.16 -14.45
N TYR A 234 -18.74 -5.20 -14.50
CA TYR A 234 -18.46 -3.85 -15.02
C TYR A 234 -17.34 -3.15 -14.23
N THR A 235 -17.35 -3.28 -12.90
CA THR A 235 -16.35 -2.64 -12.04
C THR A 235 -15.04 -3.41 -11.98
N PHE A 236 -15.07 -4.74 -12.03
CA PHE A 236 -13.90 -5.60 -11.89
C PHE A 236 -13.12 -5.77 -13.21
N ARG A 237 -13.80 -5.80 -14.37
CA ARG A 237 -13.13 -5.92 -15.68
C ARG A 237 -12.07 -4.84 -15.93
N ARG A 238 -12.26 -3.66 -15.33
CA ARG A 238 -11.31 -2.54 -15.43
C ARG A 238 -10.02 -2.78 -14.68
N ALA A 239 -10.05 -3.63 -13.67
CA ALA A 239 -8.90 -3.93 -12.86
C ALA A 239 -8.17 -5.16 -13.41
N VAL A 240 -8.84 -6.30 -13.51
CA VAL A 240 -8.20 -7.57 -13.88
C VAL A 240 -8.15 -7.86 -15.38
N GLY A 241 -8.92 -7.14 -16.20
CA GLY A 241 -9.11 -7.48 -17.61
C GLY A 241 -10.42 -8.23 -17.88
N LEU A 242 -10.69 -8.47 -19.16
CA LEU A 242 -11.96 -9.05 -19.60
C LEU A 242 -12.05 -10.55 -19.27
N GLY A 243 -10.98 -11.31 -19.53
CA GLY A 243 -10.91 -12.76 -19.33
C GLY A 243 -11.25 -13.20 -17.90
N PRO A 244 -10.45 -12.80 -16.89
CA PRO A 244 -10.71 -13.20 -15.50
C PRO A 244 -12.08 -12.71 -15.00
N ALA A 245 -12.51 -11.51 -15.38
CA ALA A 245 -13.81 -11.00 -14.99
C ALA A 245 -14.97 -11.82 -15.60
N ALA A 246 -14.87 -12.19 -16.87
CA ALA A 246 -15.88 -13.01 -17.54
C ALA A 246 -15.94 -14.40 -16.92
N LEU A 247 -14.79 -14.99 -16.58
CA LEU A 247 -14.73 -16.29 -15.92
C LEU A 247 -15.37 -16.26 -14.53
N ILE A 248 -15.01 -15.28 -13.68
CA ILE A 248 -15.50 -15.20 -12.29
C ILE A 248 -16.98 -14.85 -12.25
N PHE A 249 -17.45 -13.87 -13.03
CA PHE A 249 -18.86 -13.45 -12.97
C PHE A 249 -19.76 -14.27 -13.89
N GLY A 250 -19.21 -14.89 -14.93
CA GLY A 250 -19.91 -15.89 -15.74
C GLY A 250 -20.17 -17.17 -14.94
N SER A 251 -19.14 -17.72 -14.28
CA SER A 251 -19.35 -18.82 -13.33
C SER A 251 -20.21 -18.39 -12.13
N GLY A 252 -20.07 -17.13 -11.71
CA GLY A 252 -20.86 -16.47 -10.67
C GLY A 252 -22.38 -16.54 -10.85
N LEU A 253 -22.89 -16.80 -12.06
CA LEU A 253 -24.31 -17.04 -12.31
C LEU A 253 -24.84 -18.32 -11.66
N PHE A 254 -23.95 -19.27 -11.34
CA PHE A 254 -24.26 -20.53 -10.65
C PHE A 254 -23.90 -20.48 -9.16
N LEU A 255 -23.08 -19.51 -8.73
CA LEU A 255 -22.73 -19.36 -7.32
C LEU A 255 -23.82 -18.59 -6.54
N PRO A 256 -24.08 -18.96 -5.28
CA PRO A 256 -24.93 -18.16 -4.41
C PRO A 256 -24.41 -16.73 -4.26
N ARG A 257 -25.32 -15.74 -4.34
CA ARG A 257 -25.03 -14.29 -4.33
C ARG A 257 -24.06 -13.87 -3.22
N ARG A 258 -24.18 -14.49 -2.03
CA ARG A 258 -23.32 -14.25 -0.87
C ARG A 258 -21.83 -14.41 -1.19
N TYR A 259 -21.44 -15.42 -1.98
CA TYR A 259 -20.02 -15.67 -2.29
C TYR A 259 -19.45 -14.60 -3.23
N LEU A 260 -20.25 -14.12 -4.20
CA LEU A 260 -19.83 -13.02 -5.07
C LEU A 260 -19.61 -11.74 -4.28
N VAL A 261 -20.50 -11.43 -3.33
CA VAL A 261 -20.37 -10.25 -2.48
C VAL A 261 -19.16 -10.38 -1.55
N VAL A 262 -18.96 -11.54 -0.91
CA VAL A 262 -17.77 -11.82 -0.08
C VAL A 262 -16.49 -11.65 -0.89
N PHE A 263 -16.42 -12.22 -2.10
CA PHE A 263 -15.27 -12.10 -2.99
C PHE A 263 -15.02 -10.64 -3.37
N LEU A 264 -16.03 -9.93 -3.85
CA LEU A 264 -15.92 -8.55 -4.32
C LEU A 264 -15.50 -7.62 -3.18
N GLN A 265 -16.08 -7.82 -2.00
CA GLN A 265 -15.72 -7.07 -0.81
C GLN A 265 -14.29 -7.38 -0.37
N THR A 266 -13.86 -8.64 -0.41
CA THR A 266 -12.48 -9.02 -0.11
C THR A 266 -11.51 -8.34 -1.06
N TYR A 267 -11.81 -8.35 -2.36
CA TYR A 267 -11.01 -7.70 -3.37
C TYR A 267 -10.91 -6.18 -3.19
N TYR A 268 -12.05 -5.48 -3.08
CA TYR A 268 -12.02 -4.02 -2.89
C TYR A 268 -11.50 -3.62 -1.51
N GLY A 269 -11.74 -4.45 -0.51
CA GLY A 269 -11.24 -4.26 0.85
C GLY A 269 -9.73 -4.34 0.92
N GLN A 270 -9.16 -5.40 0.35
CA GLN A 270 -7.73 -5.54 0.14
C GLN A 270 -7.16 -4.34 -0.62
N ARG A 271 -7.78 -3.95 -1.74
CA ARG A 271 -7.27 -2.87 -2.58
C ARG A 271 -7.31 -1.53 -1.85
N SER A 272 -8.34 -1.29 -1.05
CA SER A 272 -8.46 -0.11 -0.21
C SER A 272 -7.37 -0.13 0.87
N LEU A 273 -7.22 -1.26 1.57
CA LEU A 273 -6.20 -1.47 2.60
C LEU A 273 -4.80 -1.15 2.04
N MET A 274 -4.44 -1.69 0.87
CA MET A 274 -3.11 -1.44 0.31
C MET A 274 -2.86 0.02 -0.07
N ARG A 275 -3.90 0.76 -0.48
CA ARG A 275 -3.76 2.20 -0.76
C ARG A 275 -3.55 3.02 0.50
N GLU A 276 -4.09 2.55 1.62
CA GLU A 276 -3.92 3.16 2.93
C GLU A 276 -2.53 2.84 3.50
N LEU A 277 -2.13 1.55 3.50
CA LEU A 277 -0.82 1.07 4.00
C LEU A 277 0.38 1.61 3.19
N LEU A 278 0.21 1.83 1.88
CA LEU A 278 1.25 2.49 1.06
C LEU A 278 1.17 4.02 1.11
N GLY A 279 0.28 4.56 1.94
CA GLY A 279 0.09 6.00 2.13
C GLY A 279 1.40 6.73 2.45
N PRO A 280 2.18 6.29 3.45
CA PRO A 280 3.46 6.91 3.82
C PRO A 280 4.46 6.98 2.67
N TYR A 281 4.61 5.89 1.90
CA TYR A 281 5.47 5.85 0.72
C TYR A 281 5.06 6.88 -0.34
N PHE A 282 3.77 6.88 -0.73
CA PHE A 282 3.26 7.80 -1.74
C PHE A 282 3.12 9.26 -1.29
N SER A 283 3.23 9.53 0.01
CA SER A 283 3.28 10.91 0.51
C SER A 283 4.67 11.53 0.32
N ARG A 284 5.70 10.71 0.15
CA ARG A 284 7.10 11.13 -0.03
C ARG A 284 7.53 11.06 -1.49
N VAL A 285 7.21 9.97 -2.19
CA VAL A 285 7.49 9.85 -3.62
C VAL A 285 6.34 10.50 -4.40
N HIS A 286 6.62 11.64 -5.04
CA HIS A 286 5.64 12.46 -5.73
C HIS A 286 5.18 11.86 -7.07
N PHE A 287 4.28 10.88 -7.01
CA PHE A 287 3.64 10.33 -8.21
C PHE A 287 2.41 11.17 -8.63
N SER A 288 2.28 11.41 -9.92
CA SER A 288 1.02 11.85 -10.53
C SER A 288 -0.07 10.78 -10.38
N ALA A 289 -1.34 11.17 -10.53
CA ALA A 289 -2.46 10.23 -10.42
C ALA A 289 -2.36 9.07 -11.42
N ASN A 290 -1.85 9.34 -12.63
CA ASN A 290 -1.65 8.34 -13.67
C ASN A 290 -0.47 7.43 -13.35
N GLN A 291 0.67 8.00 -12.93
CA GLN A 291 1.85 7.20 -12.55
C GLN A 291 1.52 6.27 -11.37
N LYS A 292 0.84 6.78 -10.34
CA LYS A 292 0.40 5.98 -9.20
C LYS A 292 -0.56 4.87 -9.62
N ARG A 293 -1.49 5.14 -10.55
CA ARG A 293 -2.41 4.12 -11.09
C ARG A 293 -1.65 3.02 -11.82
N ASN A 294 -0.66 3.38 -12.63
CA ASN A 294 0.19 2.43 -13.35
C ASN A 294 1.04 1.59 -12.39
N TRP A 295 1.62 2.22 -11.36
CA TRP A 295 2.37 1.55 -10.30
C TRP A 295 1.55 0.46 -9.60
N PHE A 296 0.30 0.77 -9.22
CA PHE A 296 -0.59 -0.21 -8.59
C PHE A 296 -0.98 -1.33 -9.56
N ARG A 297 -1.18 -1.01 -10.83
CA ARG A 297 -1.58 -1.95 -11.87
C ARG A 297 -0.45 -2.93 -12.21
N SER A 298 0.79 -2.47 -12.28
CA SER A 298 1.95 -3.32 -12.57
C SER A 298 2.26 -4.31 -11.44
N ARG A 299 1.81 -4.02 -10.22
CA ARG A 299 2.02 -4.81 -8.99
C ARG A 299 0.73 -5.41 -8.44
N GLU A 300 -0.32 -5.51 -9.25
CA GLU A 300 -1.66 -5.85 -8.75
C GLU A 300 -1.74 -7.23 -8.09
N GLY A 301 -1.21 -8.29 -8.72
CA GLY A 301 -1.23 -9.65 -8.16
C GLY A 301 -0.51 -9.77 -6.80
N ILE A 302 0.71 -9.21 -6.69
CA ILE A 302 1.49 -9.27 -5.45
C ILE A 302 0.87 -8.43 -4.33
N LEU A 303 0.37 -7.23 -4.65
CA LEU A 303 -0.35 -6.39 -3.70
C LEU A 303 -1.66 -7.05 -3.27
N PHE A 304 -2.34 -7.74 -4.19
CA PHE A 304 -3.55 -8.50 -3.91
C PHE A 304 -3.27 -9.60 -2.90
N GLY A 305 -2.31 -10.49 -3.17
CA GLY A 305 -1.94 -11.55 -2.23
C GLY A 305 -1.52 -11.01 -0.85
N PHE A 306 -0.66 -10.00 -0.85
CA PHE A 306 -0.16 -9.40 0.39
C PHE A 306 -1.28 -8.77 1.24
N GLY A 307 -2.09 -7.93 0.61
CA GLY A 307 -3.17 -7.25 1.29
C GLY A 307 -4.34 -8.18 1.64
N ALA A 308 -4.57 -9.26 0.89
CA ALA A 308 -5.61 -10.25 1.21
C ALA A 308 -5.27 -10.99 2.51
N GLY A 309 -3.99 -11.35 2.71
CA GLY A 309 -3.53 -11.95 3.96
C GLY A 309 -3.80 -11.05 5.18
N PHE A 310 -3.39 -9.77 5.11
CA PHE A 310 -3.68 -8.82 6.19
C PHE A 310 -5.17 -8.52 6.32
N TYR A 311 -5.92 -8.47 5.22
CA TYR A 311 -7.36 -8.24 5.27
C TYR A 311 -8.09 -9.35 6.04
N VAL A 312 -7.70 -10.62 5.86
CA VAL A 312 -8.23 -11.75 6.64
C VAL A 312 -7.87 -11.61 8.12
N LEU A 313 -6.62 -11.28 8.43
CA LEU A 313 -6.17 -11.08 9.83
C LEU A 313 -6.93 -9.93 10.50
N LEU A 314 -7.11 -8.83 9.78
CA LEU A 314 -7.81 -7.63 10.25
C LEU A 314 -9.32 -7.83 10.51
N ARG A 315 -9.92 -8.89 9.94
CA ARG A 315 -11.31 -9.26 10.24
C ARG A 315 -11.49 -9.83 11.64
N VAL A 316 -10.42 -10.28 12.30
CA VAL A 316 -10.50 -10.75 13.68
C VAL A 316 -10.75 -9.55 14.60
N PRO A 317 -11.94 -9.44 15.23
CA PRO A 317 -12.24 -8.32 16.10
C PRO A 317 -11.27 -8.29 17.31
N LEU A 318 -11.09 -7.10 17.90
CA LEU A 318 -10.19 -6.79 19.04
C LEU A 318 -8.69 -6.71 18.70
N VAL A 319 -8.19 -7.56 17.80
CA VAL A 319 -6.76 -7.58 17.43
C VAL A 319 -6.47 -6.70 16.19
N GLY A 320 -7.51 -6.25 15.49
CA GLY A 320 -7.38 -5.51 14.22
C GLY A 320 -6.45 -4.28 14.28
N VAL A 321 -6.39 -3.55 15.39
CA VAL A 321 -5.49 -2.39 15.52
C VAL A 321 -4.02 -2.82 15.61
N LEU A 322 -3.72 -3.84 16.41
CA LEU A 322 -2.37 -4.39 16.52
C LEU A 322 -1.93 -4.98 15.18
N ILE A 323 -2.82 -5.74 14.53
CA ILE A 323 -2.59 -6.29 13.19
C ILE A 323 -2.39 -5.18 12.18
N TYR A 324 -3.09 -4.05 12.30
CA TYR A 324 -2.88 -2.91 11.41
C TYR A 324 -1.48 -2.31 11.57
N GLY A 325 -0.99 -2.14 12.81
CA GLY A 325 0.39 -1.71 13.06
C GLY A 325 1.42 -2.69 12.49
N VAL A 326 1.19 -4.00 12.64
CA VAL A 326 2.01 -5.03 12.01
C VAL A 326 1.93 -4.91 10.48
N ALA A 327 0.74 -4.73 9.90
CA ALA A 327 0.55 -4.59 8.46
C ALA A 327 1.28 -3.38 7.88
N GLU A 328 1.23 -2.25 8.58
CA GLU A 328 1.96 -1.03 8.20
C GLU A 328 3.48 -1.28 8.20
N ALA A 329 4.00 -1.91 9.26
CA ALA A 329 5.41 -2.28 9.36
C ALA A 329 5.84 -3.32 8.30
N SER A 330 5.01 -4.32 8.04
CA SER A 330 5.22 -5.29 6.97
C SER A 330 5.15 -4.65 5.59
N THR A 331 4.38 -3.58 5.42
CA THR A 331 4.30 -2.84 4.16
C THR A 331 5.60 -2.09 3.88
N ALA A 332 6.29 -1.57 4.91
CA ALA A 332 7.64 -1.02 4.72
C ALA A 332 8.60 -2.08 4.17
N TYR A 333 8.60 -3.29 4.73
CA TYR A 333 9.37 -4.42 4.19
C TYR A 333 8.97 -4.73 2.74
N LEU A 334 7.66 -4.82 2.45
CA LEU A 334 7.14 -5.08 1.11
C LEU A 334 7.68 -4.07 0.09
N VAL A 335 7.65 -2.77 0.41
CA VAL A 335 8.15 -1.69 -0.46
C VAL A 335 9.60 -1.98 -0.87
N THR A 336 10.48 -2.33 0.08
CA THR A 336 11.89 -2.63 -0.25
C THR A 336 12.09 -3.77 -1.26
N LYS A 337 11.10 -4.66 -1.39
CA LYS A 337 11.13 -5.83 -2.28
C LYS A 337 10.51 -5.57 -3.65
N ILE A 338 9.50 -4.71 -3.74
CA ILE A 338 8.74 -4.48 -4.98
C ILE A 338 9.03 -3.13 -5.66
N THR A 339 9.87 -2.29 -5.05
CA THR A 339 10.35 -1.03 -5.63
C THR A 339 11.87 -0.97 -5.70
N ASP A 340 12.38 0.11 -6.29
CA ASP A 340 13.76 0.55 -6.13
C ASP A 340 13.83 1.65 -5.04
N PRO A 341 14.97 1.82 -4.34
CA PRO A 341 15.15 2.90 -3.40
C PRO A 341 15.09 4.25 -4.14
N PRO A 342 14.42 5.28 -3.58
CA PRO A 342 14.41 6.59 -4.21
C PRO A 342 15.81 7.20 -4.23
N PRO A 343 16.11 8.15 -5.13
CA PRO A 343 17.36 8.90 -5.13
C PRO A 343 17.64 9.50 -3.74
N GLY A 344 18.86 9.30 -3.25
CA GLY A 344 19.28 9.72 -1.92
C GLY A 344 19.46 11.22 -1.75
N GLN A 345 19.90 11.64 -0.56
CA GLN A 345 20.06 13.05 -0.22
C GLN A 345 20.98 13.78 -1.19
N ASP A 346 22.08 13.19 -1.67
CA ASP A 346 22.98 13.85 -2.64
C ASP A 346 22.26 14.28 -3.93
N ALA A 347 21.24 13.53 -4.33
CA ALA A 347 20.43 13.84 -5.51
C ALA A 347 19.33 14.89 -5.23
N VAL A 348 18.84 14.97 -3.99
CA VAL A 348 17.73 15.84 -3.58
C VAL A 348 18.20 17.12 -2.87
N ALA A 349 19.41 17.13 -2.30
CA ALA A 349 20.04 18.21 -1.54
C ALA A 349 20.55 19.36 -2.40
N ALA A 350 20.35 19.30 -3.72
CA ALA A 350 20.28 20.47 -4.59
C ALA A 350 18.81 20.85 -4.90
N PRO A 351 17.96 21.14 -3.89
CA PRO A 351 16.50 21.27 -4.03
C PRO A 351 16.08 22.46 -4.90
N SER A 352 17.00 23.37 -5.22
CA SER A 352 16.78 24.51 -6.12
C SER A 352 17.14 24.22 -7.59
N SER A 353 17.70 23.05 -7.90
CA SER A 353 18.10 22.72 -9.26
C SER A 353 16.98 22.00 -10.01
N LYS A 354 16.70 22.46 -11.24
CA LYS A 354 15.86 21.75 -12.21
C LYS A 354 16.30 20.28 -12.39
N ALA A 355 17.58 19.99 -12.15
CA ALA A 355 18.18 18.66 -12.19
C ALA A 355 17.66 17.72 -11.09
N ALA A 356 17.58 18.16 -9.83
CA ALA A 356 17.03 17.35 -8.73
C ALA A 356 15.55 17.00 -8.99
N GLY A 357 14.75 17.99 -9.40
CA GLY A 357 13.36 17.78 -9.78
C GLY A 357 13.20 16.81 -10.96
N ALA A 358 14.05 16.93 -11.99
CA ALA A 358 14.05 16.03 -13.14
C ALA A 358 14.45 14.59 -12.76
N MET A 359 15.40 14.41 -11.81
CA MET A 359 15.80 13.09 -11.33
C MET A 359 14.70 12.42 -10.49
N VAL A 360 14.01 13.19 -9.63
CA VAL A 360 12.85 12.70 -8.89
C VAL A 360 11.71 12.31 -9.84
N ALA A 361 11.48 13.12 -10.88
CA ALA A 361 10.49 12.83 -11.91
C ALA A 361 10.86 11.57 -12.72
N SER A 362 12.12 11.43 -13.14
CA SER A 362 12.58 10.26 -13.88
C SER A 362 12.55 8.98 -13.04
N PHE A 363 12.81 9.09 -11.72
CA PHE A 363 12.58 7.99 -10.79
C PHE A 363 11.09 7.62 -10.71
N ALA A 364 10.19 8.59 -10.56
CA ALA A 364 8.75 8.32 -10.54
C ALA A 364 8.28 7.66 -11.85
N ASP A 365 8.87 8.04 -12.99
CA ASP A 365 8.57 7.42 -14.28
C ASP A 365 9.09 5.99 -14.39
N SER A 366 10.33 5.72 -13.95
CA SER A 366 10.88 4.36 -13.96
C SER A 366 10.11 3.42 -13.04
N GLN A 367 9.59 3.90 -11.92
CA GLN A 367 8.85 3.08 -10.96
C GLN A 367 7.44 2.68 -11.43
N GLN A 368 6.91 3.25 -12.52
CA GLN A 368 5.57 2.90 -13.01
C GLN A 368 5.44 1.41 -13.37
N THR A 369 6.49 0.81 -13.94
CA THR A 369 6.51 -0.61 -14.31
C THR A 369 7.40 -1.42 -13.37
N TRP A 370 7.04 -2.68 -13.11
CA TRP A 370 7.83 -3.56 -12.26
C TRP A 370 8.83 -4.35 -13.11
N HIS A 371 9.99 -3.74 -13.36
CA HIS A 371 11.00 -4.29 -14.28
C HIS A 371 11.54 -5.67 -13.84
N ASN A 372 11.74 -5.88 -12.54
CA ASN A 372 12.31 -7.12 -11.99
C ASN A 372 11.26 -8.15 -11.55
N LYS A 373 10.02 -8.07 -12.08
CA LYS A 373 8.92 -8.95 -11.67
C LYS A 373 9.27 -10.43 -11.80
N LYS A 374 9.72 -10.87 -12.98
CA LYS A 374 9.97 -12.31 -13.25
C LYS A 374 11.03 -12.88 -12.31
N ALA A 375 12.18 -12.22 -12.24
CA ALA A 375 13.28 -12.64 -11.38
C ALA A 375 12.87 -12.70 -9.89
N PHE A 376 11.98 -11.81 -9.44
CA PHE A 376 11.47 -11.82 -8.06
C PHE A 376 10.52 -12.99 -7.77
N LEU A 377 9.68 -13.33 -8.74
CA LEU A 377 8.71 -14.42 -8.62
C LEU A 377 9.36 -15.81 -8.72
N GLU A 378 10.54 -15.91 -9.34
CA GLU A 378 11.30 -17.16 -9.46
C GLU A 378 12.24 -17.43 -8.27
N LEU A 379 12.52 -16.41 -7.47
CA LEU A 379 13.49 -16.51 -6.37
C LEU A 379 12.98 -17.37 -5.21
N ALA A 380 13.83 -18.18 -4.58
CA ALA A 380 13.48 -18.85 -3.32
C ALA A 380 13.18 -17.82 -2.22
N LEU A 381 12.27 -18.14 -1.30
CA LEU A 381 11.86 -17.23 -0.21
C LEU A 381 13.05 -16.84 0.70
N ASP A 382 13.98 -17.75 0.93
CA ASP A 382 15.16 -17.51 1.77
C ASP A 382 16.15 -16.54 1.11
N ASN A 383 16.09 -16.45 -0.22
CA ASN A 383 16.99 -15.66 -1.04
C ASN A 383 16.36 -14.37 -1.57
N LEU A 384 15.28 -13.88 -0.96
CA LEU A 384 14.60 -12.62 -1.31
C LEU A 384 15.53 -11.39 -1.40
N ASP A 385 16.71 -11.44 -0.77
CA ASP A 385 17.74 -10.40 -0.79
C ASP A 385 18.67 -10.47 -2.02
N ALA A 386 18.74 -11.61 -2.71
CA ALA A 386 19.69 -11.84 -3.82
C ALA A 386 19.45 -10.91 -5.00
N LEU A 387 18.21 -10.49 -5.26
CA LEU A 387 17.91 -9.51 -6.31
C LEU A 387 18.41 -8.10 -6.04
N GLN A 388 18.54 -7.73 -4.77
CA GLN A 388 19.17 -6.47 -4.41
C GLN A 388 20.68 -6.58 -4.66
N GLN A 389 21.29 -7.75 -4.42
CA GLN A 389 22.70 -8.00 -4.74
C GLN A 389 22.97 -8.01 -6.25
N GLN A 390 22.12 -8.68 -7.06
CA GLN A 390 22.28 -8.71 -8.52
C GLN A 390 22.15 -7.31 -9.13
N ARG A 391 21.23 -6.48 -8.61
CA ARG A 391 21.11 -5.07 -8.99
C ARG A 391 22.40 -4.29 -8.71
N ARG A 392 23.05 -4.56 -7.56
CA ARG A 392 24.33 -3.92 -7.21
C ARG A 392 25.42 -4.27 -8.21
N ALA A 393 25.56 -5.55 -8.56
CA ALA A 393 26.57 -6.00 -9.52
C ALA A 393 26.40 -5.36 -10.91
N GLY A 394 25.15 -5.15 -11.35
CA GLY A 394 24.86 -4.44 -12.59
C GLY A 394 25.16 -2.94 -12.53
N ALA A 395 24.86 -2.28 -11.41
CA ALA A 395 25.06 -0.84 -11.24
C ALA A 395 26.56 -0.47 -11.10
N THR A 396 27.35 -1.25 -10.35
CA THR A 396 28.80 -1.04 -10.28
C THR A 396 29.50 -1.36 -11.60
N GLY A 397 29.01 -2.35 -12.36
CA GLY A 397 29.51 -2.63 -13.70
C GLY A 397 29.28 -1.49 -14.70
N ALA A 398 28.13 -0.81 -14.64
CA ALA A 398 27.81 0.34 -15.49
C ALA A 398 28.57 1.62 -15.10
N ALA A 399 28.77 1.85 -13.79
CA ALA A 399 29.57 2.98 -13.30
C ALA A 399 31.07 2.81 -13.62
N ALA A 400 31.60 1.59 -13.56
CA ALA A 400 32.99 1.31 -13.94
C ALA A 400 33.27 1.48 -15.43
N TYR A 401 32.25 1.34 -16.30
CA TYR A 401 32.40 1.48 -17.75
C TYR A 401 32.23 2.93 -18.25
N SER A 402 31.73 3.84 -17.42
CA SER A 402 31.44 5.24 -17.79
C SER A 402 32.41 6.28 -17.18
N ALA A 403 33.35 5.84 -16.35
CA ALA A 403 34.29 6.70 -15.64
C ALA A 403 35.65 6.90 -16.34
N ASP A 404 35.85 6.39 -17.55
CA ASP A 404 37.10 6.59 -18.31
C ASP A 404 36.83 7.21 -19.70
N PRO A 405 36.60 8.55 -19.76
CA PRO A 405 36.41 9.28 -21.02
C PRO A 405 37.71 9.47 -21.83
N ASP A 406 38.86 9.07 -21.30
CA ASP A 406 40.19 9.35 -21.90
C ASP A 406 40.93 8.10 -22.36
N ARG A 407 40.33 6.90 -22.31
CA ARG A 407 41.04 5.68 -22.73
C ARG A 407 41.22 5.66 -24.25
N PRO A 408 42.46 5.81 -24.77
CA PRO A 408 42.69 5.76 -26.19
C PRO A 408 42.51 4.33 -26.68
N ILE A 409 41.78 4.17 -27.79
CA ILE A 409 41.81 2.96 -28.62
C ILE A 409 43.24 2.91 -29.23
N GLY A 410 44.19 2.28 -28.55
CA GLY A 410 45.60 2.32 -28.94
C GLY A 410 46.40 1.16 -28.37
N GLY A 411 47.03 0.38 -29.27
CA GLY A 411 47.72 -0.86 -28.97
C GLY A 411 49.10 -0.71 -28.32
N GLY A 412 49.61 -1.86 -27.88
CA GLY A 412 50.91 -2.05 -27.22
C GLY A 412 50.71 -2.93 -25.99
N GLY A 413 50.99 -4.24 -26.00
CA GLY A 413 52.27 -4.82 -26.40
C GLY A 413 53.20 -4.75 -25.19
N GLY A 414 53.12 -5.73 -24.27
CA GLY A 414 53.89 -5.68 -23.02
C GLY A 414 53.63 -6.86 -22.11
N SER A 415 54.24 -7.99 -22.47
CA SER A 415 54.28 -9.25 -21.75
C SER A 415 54.82 -9.10 -20.32
N SER A 416 54.14 -9.69 -19.33
CA SER A 416 54.77 -10.19 -18.11
C SER A 416 53.89 -11.27 -17.48
N SER A 417 54.37 -12.49 -17.68
CA SER A 417 53.93 -13.76 -17.11
C SER A 417 54.19 -13.86 -15.61
N SER A 418 53.26 -14.42 -14.85
CA SER A 418 53.56 -15.54 -13.95
C SER A 418 52.31 -16.15 -13.30
N HIS A 419 52.14 -17.44 -13.62
CA HIS A 419 51.66 -18.53 -12.78
C HIS A 419 50.27 -18.50 -12.14
N ILE A 420 49.37 -19.12 -12.92
CA ILE A 420 48.24 -19.94 -12.48
C ILE A 420 48.75 -21.09 -11.60
N SER A 421 48.14 -21.28 -10.43
CA SER A 421 48.08 -22.60 -9.78
C SER A 421 46.65 -22.87 -9.32
N SER A 422 46.03 -23.81 -10.03
CA SER A 422 44.71 -24.37 -9.83
C SER A 422 44.65 -25.31 -8.63
N GLY A 423 43.62 -25.18 -7.80
CA GLY A 423 43.18 -26.19 -6.84
C GLY A 423 41.65 -26.30 -6.86
N PRO A 424 41.06 -27.50 -7.05
CA PRO A 424 39.61 -27.71 -7.10
C PRO A 424 39.01 -27.93 -5.69
N PHE A 425 37.71 -28.23 -5.61
CA PHE A 425 36.89 -28.63 -4.43
C PHE A 425 36.30 -27.48 -3.59
N ASN A 426 35.03 -27.44 -3.17
CA ASN A 426 33.88 -28.36 -3.20
C ASN A 426 32.62 -27.58 -2.74
N PRO A 427 31.41 -27.77 -3.29
CA PRO A 427 30.19 -27.13 -2.79
C PRO A 427 29.36 -28.13 -1.98
N ALA A 428 29.45 -28.12 -0.65
CA ALA A 428 28.45 -28.79 0.19
C ALA A 428 28.50 -28.36 1.67
N GLN A 429 27.30 -28.10 2.20
CA GLN A 429 26.86 -28.08 3.61
C GLN A 429 26.96 -26.76 4.43
N PRO A 430 25.79 -26.20 4.82
CA PRO A 430 25.63 -25.39 6.02
C PRO A 430 25.28 -26.29 7.23
N PRO A 431 25.50 -25.81 8.47
CA PRO A 431 24.34 -25.64 9.38
C PRO A 431 24.51 -24.49 10.41
N GLN A 432 23.48 -23.64 10.57
CA GLN A 432 22.60 -23.52 11.75
C GLN A 432 23.08 -22.62 12.91
N PRO A 433 22.14 -22.02 13.69
CA PRO A 433 22.29 -20.70 14.28
C PRO A 433 22.54 -20.73 15.79
N GLU A 434 23.40 -19.82 16.26
CA GLU A 434 23.55 -19.53 17.70
C GLU A 434 22.76 -18.28 18.06
N GLN A 435 21.68 -18.50 18.84
CA GLN A 435 21.01 -17.49 19.64
C GLN A 435 21.82 -17.29 20.93
N GLN A 436 22.13 -16.04 21.32
CA GLN A 436 22.14 -15.56 22.72
C GLN A 436 22.53 -14.06 22.85
N PRO A 437 22.29 -13.37 23.99
CA PRO A 437 21.30 -12.29 24.04
C PRO A 437 21.83 -10.91 24.52
N VAL A 438 20.98 -9.90 24.35
CA VAL A 438 20.76 -8.68 25.17
C VAL A 438 21.95 -8.15 26.00
N VAL A 439 22.46 -6.98 25.62
CA VAL A 439 23.00 -5.98 26.56
C VAL A 439 22.51 -4.58 26.14
N ALA A 440 21.76 -3.95 27.03
CA ALA A 440 21.42 -2.53 26.99
C ALA A 440 22.60 -1.71 27.54
N SER A 441 22.94 -0.60 26.89
CA SER A 441 23.46 0.66 27.47
C SER A 441 24.10 1.50 26.37
N GLY A 442 23.79 2.79 26.32
CA GLY A 442 24.52 3.71 25.43
C GLY A 442 23.71 4.95 25.03
N ALA A 443 23.40 5.80 26.01
CA ALA A 443 23.08 7.20 25.72
C ALA A 443 24.32 7.90 25.15
N GLN A 444 24.22 8.53 23.99
CA GLN A 444 25.10 9.65 23.64
C GLN A 444 24.34 10.76 22.94
N VAL A 445 24.32 11.88 23.66
CA VAL A 445 23.97 13.25 23.30
C VAL A 445 25.00 13.77 22.28
N TRP A 446 24.54 14.41 21.20
CA TRP A 446 25.32 15.42 20.50
C TRP A 446 24.48 16.68 20.31
N ASN A 447 24.85 17.66 21.14
CA ASN A 447 24.65 19.10 21.03
C ASN A 447 25.41 19.65 19.80
N ILE A 448 25.11 20.88 19.35
CA ILE A 448 25.76 21.77 18.33
C ILE A 448 24.61 22.35 17.47
N ASP A 449 24.32 23.65 17.32
CA ASP A 449 24.92 24.94 17.71
C ASP A 449 23.83 26.01 17.50
N PRO A 450 23.59 26.99 18.39
CA PRO A 450 22.56 27.99 18.21
C PRO A 450 23.14 29.31 17.67
N ASP A 451 23.62 29.38 16.42
CA ASP A 451 24.04 30.66 15.81
C ASP A 451 24.12 30.62 14.27
N ARG A 452 22.98 30.44 13.58
CA ARG A 452 22.93 30.75 12.13
C ARG A 452 21.67 31.52 11.72
N PRO A 453 21.80 32.80 11.31
CA PRO A 453 20.66 33.66 11.01
C PRO A 453 20.03 33.34 9.64
N SER A 454 18.73 33.58 9.61
CA SER A 454 17.79 33.47 8.52
C SER A 454 18.08 34.46 7.38
N VAL A 455 18.14 33.96 6.14
CA VAL A 455 18.12 34.80 4.94
C VAL A 455 16.76 34.70 4.28
N GLN A 456 16.13 35.87 4.22
CA GLN A 456 14.79 36.19 3.74
C GLN A 456 14.57 35.90 2.25
N GLN A 457 13.31 35.59 1.95
CA GLN A 457 12.66 35.69 0.65
C GLN A 457 12.88 37.07 -0.01
N ARG A 458 13.15 37.07 -1.32
CA ARG A 458 12.75 38.20 -2.18
C ARG A 458 12.20 37.69 -3.51
N SER A 459 10.98 38.15 -3.76
CA SER A 459 10.12 38.03 -4.93
C SER A 459 10.73 38.62 -6.21
N HIS A 460 10.44 37.99 -7.35
CA HIS A 460 10.27 38.71 -8.62
C HIS A 460 9.05 38.20 -9.37
N ALA A 461 8.23 39.17 -9.78
CA ALA A 461 6.99 39.06 -10.53
C ALA A 461 7.22 39.43 -12.01
N GLY A 462 6.27 39.01 -12.87
CA GLY A 462 6.13 39.42 -14.27
C GLY A 462 6.34 38.25 -15.23
N GLY A 463 5.46 37.92 -16.18
CA GLY A 463 4.21 38.49 -16.68
C GLY A 463 3.83 37.71 -17.96
N ASN A 464 2.53 37.71 -18.33
CA ASN A 464 1.89 37.52 -19.65
C ASN A 464 2.51 36.55 -20.70
N SER A 465 1.79 35.75 -21.49
CA SER A 465 0.38 35.61 -21.85
C SER A 465 0.24 34.31 -22.68
N ASP A 466 -1.00 33.92 -22.97
CA ASP A 466 -1.40 33.06 -24.11
C ASP A 466 -1.00 31.57 -24.09
N GLU A 467 -1.96 30.68 -23.79
CA GLU A 467 -2.37 29.59 -24.70
C GLU A 467 -3.58 28.85 -24.10
N ALA A 468 -4.58 28.55 -24.93
CA ALA A 468 -5.89 28.03 -24.57
C ALA A 468 -5.93 26.53 -24.20
N ASP A 469 -6.74 26.19 -23.19
CA ASP A 469 -7.14 24.83 -22.81
C ASP A 469 -8.18 24.22 -23.77
N PRO A 470 -8.21 22.88 -23.93
CA PRO A 470 -9.45 22.14 -24.05
C PRO A 470 -9.69 21.16 -22.86
N PRO A 471 -10.97 20.80 -22.59
CA PRO A 471 -11.47 20.36 -21.27
C PRO A 471 -11.22 18.87 -20.94
N PRO A 472 -11.39 18.45 -19.66
CA PRO A 472 -11.08 17.09 -19.23
C PRO A 472 -12.27 16.13 -19.40
N PRO A 473 -12.06 14.83 -19.74
CA PRO A 473 -13.11 13.84 -19.62
C PRO A 473 -13.00 12.97 -18.35
N TYR A 474 -14.02 13.15 -17.51
CA TYR A 474 -14.82 12.13 -16.80
C TYR A 474 -14.24 11.28 -15.64
N SER A 475 -14.93 11.49 -14.52
CA SER A 475 -15.06 10.72 -13.28
C SER A 475 -15.72 9.34 -13.45
N ILE A 476 -15.20 8.35 -12.72
CA ILE A 476 -15.96 7.27 -12.04
C ILE A 476 -15.45 7.14 -10.61
#